data_AF-A0A1I6ZCW8-F1
#
_entry.id   AF-A0A1I6ZCW8-F1
#
_cell.length_a   1.000
_cell.length_b   1.000
_cell.length_c   1.000
_cell.angle_alpha   90.00
_cell.angle_beta   90.00
_cell.angle_gamma   90.00
#
_symmetry.space_group_name_H-M   'P 1'
#
loop_
_entity.id
_entity.type
_entity.pdbx_description
1 polymer ?
#
loop_
_entity_poly.entity_id
_entity_poly.type
_entity_poly.pdbx_seq_one_letter_code
_entity_poly.pdbx_strand_id
1 'polypeptide(L)'
;MASGVKPRVKVPKTAAAGEAVTIKTLISHKMESGQRKDKEGNLIPRSIINRFTCDFNGQNVIDIAMDPAISTNPYFQFEATVPEAGEFVFKWYDDDGSEYEDSKSIAIG
;
A
#
# COMPACT_ATOMS: atom_id res chain seq x y z
N MET A 1 -10.72 10.97 -9.23
CA MET A 1 -11.06 9.56 -9.52
C MET A 1 -9.92 8.93 -10.30
N ALA A 2 -8.93 8.40 -9.58
CA ALA A 2 -7.91 7.56 -10.19
C ALA A 2 -8.56 6.33 -10.85
N SER A 3 -8.25 6.08 -12.13
CA SER A 3 -8.85 4.99 -12.91
C SER A 3 -7.90 3.80 -13.01
N GLY A 4 -8.40 2.58 -12.82
CA GLY A 4 -7.60 1.35 -12.96
C GLY A 4 -6.68 1.09 -11.77
N VAL A 5 -7.00 1.65 -10.60
CA VAL A 5 -6.28 1.38 -9.35
C VAL A 5 -6.52 -0.06 -8.93
N LYS A 6 -5.45 -0.84 -8.82
CA LYS A 6 -5.51 -2.26 -8.46
C LYS A 6 -4.36 -2.60 -7.51
N PRO A 7 -4.65 -2.96 -6.26
CA PRO A 7 -3.67 -3.52 -5.35
C PRO A 7 -3.15 -4.89 -5.82
N ARG A 8 -1.88 -5.15 -5.54
CA ARG A 8 -1.18 -6.42 -5.74
C ARG A 8 -0.32 -6.66 -4.51
N VAL A 9 -0.75 -7.58 -3.66
CA VAL A 9 -0.05 -7.95 -2.44
C VAL A 9 0.52 -9.36 -2.54
N LYS A 10 1.77 -9.52 -2.11
CA LYS A 10 2.42 -10.82 -1.92
C LYS A 10 2.76 -11.01 -0.45
N VAL A 11 2.08 -11.97 0.16
CA VAL A 11 2.34 -12.50 1.51
C VAL A 11 2.56 -14.02 1.37
N PRO A 12 3.50 -14.65 2.12
CA PRO A 12 3.56 -16.09 2.23
C PRO A 12 2.21 -16.69 2.69
N LYS A 13 1.87 -17.89 2.23
CA LYS A 13 0.63 -18.57 2.65
C LYS A 13 0.76 -19.19 4.05
N THR A 14 1.98 -19.49 4.45
CA THR A 14 2.34 -20.15 5.71
C THR A 14 3.59 -19.50 6.30
N ALA A 15 3.69 -19.51 7.63
CA ALA A 15 4.87 -19.11 8.39
C ALA A 15 4.97 -19.94 9.68
N ALA A 16 6.17 -20.08 10.24
CA ALA A 16 6.31 -20.60 11.60
C ALA A 16 5.84 -19.54 12.61
N ALA A 17 5.34 -19.96 13.77
CA ALA A 17 4.93 -19.04 14.82
C ALA A 17 6.13 -18.21 15.30
N GLY A 18 6.00 -16.88 15.22
CA GLY A 18 7.06 -15.92 15.55
C GLY A 18 8.05 -15.66 14.41
N GLU A 19 7.86 -16.23 13.22
CA GLU A 19 8.69 -15.94 12.05
C GLU A 19 8.40 -14.54 11.49
N ALA A 20 9.47 -13.83 11.07
CA ALA A 20 9.34 -12.59 10.31
C ALA A 20 9.19 -12.91 8.82
N VAL A 21 8.05 -12.54 8.24
CA VAL A 21 7.77 -12.74 6.81
C VAL A 21 7.96 -11.44 6.03
N THR A 22 8.57 -11.54 4.84
CA THR A 22 8.64 -10.42 3.92
C THR A 22 7.30 -10.22 3.21
N ILE A 23 6.74 -9.03 3.35
CA ILE A 23 5.53 -8.59 2.66
C ILE A 23 5.92 -7.62 1.55
N LYS A 24 5.29 -7.78 0.39
CA LYS A 24 5.49 -6.89 -0.77
C LYS A 24 4.15 -6.39 -1.26
N THR A 25 4.02 -5.08 -1.40
CA THR A 25 2.81 -4.46 -1.90
C THR A 25 3.11 -3.59 -3.10
N LEU A 26 2.20 -3.57 -4.07
CA LEU A 26 2.24 -2.67 -5.21
C LEU A 26 0.80 -2.26 -5.53
N ILE A 27 0.56 -0.97 -5.75
CA ILE A 27 -0.75 -0.49 -6.19
C ILE A 27 -0.60 0.34 -7.46
N SER A 28 -1.41 0.03 -8.49
CA SER A 28 -1.39 0.81 -9.73
C SER A 28 -1.92 2.23 -9.49
N HIS A 29 -1.07 3.26 -9.56
CA HIS A 29 -1.48 4.65 -9.35
C HIS A 29 -0.51 5.62 -10.03
N LYS A 30 -1.02 6.71 -10.61
CA LYS A 30 -0.19 7.67 -11.37
C LYS A 30 0.79 8.45 -10.48
N MET A 31 0.39 8.73 -9.25
CA MET A 31 1.14 9.58 -8.30
C MET A 31 1.50 10.93 -8.92
N GLU A 32 0.50 11.69 -9.37
CA GLU A 32 0.72 13.01 -9.97
C GLU A 32 1.26 13.95 -8.89
N SER A 33 2.52 14.36 -9.04
CA SER A 33 3.28 14.98 -7.94
C SER A 33 2.95 16.44 -7.68
N GLY A 34 2.21 17.09 -8.60
CA GLY A 34 2.01 18.54 -8.57
C GLY A 34 3.09 19.34 -9.29
N GLN A 35 4.18 18.70 -9.74
CA GLN A 35 5.35 19.38 -10.33
C GLN A 35 5.37 19.34 -11.85
N ARG A 36 4.57 18.46 -12.47
CA ARG A 36 4.50 18.33 -13.93
C ARG A 36 3.71 19.49 -14.52
N LYS A 37 4.13 19.95 -15.71
CA LYS A 37 3.41 20.96 -16.48
C LYS A 37 2.58 20.34 -17.60
N ASP A 38 1.44 20.94 -17.91
CA ASP A 38 0.66 20.62 -19.09
C ASP A 38 1.23 21.28 -20.37
N LYS A 39 0.52 21.16 -21.49
CA LYS A 39 0.94 21.74 -22.78
C LYS A 39 0.93 23.27 -22.80
N GLU A 40 0.15 23.88 -21.91
CA GLU A 40 0.00 25.33 -21.78
C GLU A 40 1.01 25.91 -20.76
N GLY A 41 1.75 25.03 -20.07
CA GLY A 41 2.78 25.39 -19.10
C GLY A 41 2.26 25.51 -17.66
N ASN A 42 0.98 25.21 -17.40
CA ASN A 42 0.40 25.24 -16.07
C ASN A 42 0.81 24.00 -15.26
N LEU A 43 0.95 24.15 -13.94
CA LEU A 43 1.17 23.02 -13.05
C LEU A 43 -0.07 22.15 -12.98
N ILE A 44 0.12 20.84 -13.12
CA ILE A 44 -0.95 19.86 -12.98
C ILE A 44 -1.15 19.60 -11.49
N PRO A 45 -2.39 19.69 -10.96
CA PRO A 45 -2.64 19.48 -9.55
C PRO A 45 -2.14 18.12 -9.04
N ARG A 46 -1.64 18.11 -7.81
CA ARG A 46 -1.26 16.89 -7.10
C ARG A 46 -2.46 15.95 -6.98
N SER A 47 -2.21 14.66 -7.19
CA SER A 47 -3.13 13.57 -6.89
C SER A 47 -2.30 12.31 -6.64
N ILE A 48 -2.12 12.00 -5.36
CA ILE A 48 -1.34 10.85 -4.90
C ILE A 48 -2.13 10.01 -3.90
N ILE A 49 -1.67 8.77 -3.73
CA ILE A 49 -1.94 8.02 -2.51
C ILE A 49 -1.10 8.64 -1.41
N ASN A 50 -1.74 9.13 -0.35
CA ASN A 50 -1.11 9.92 0.71
C ASN A 50 -0.88 9.13 2.00
N ARG A 51 -1.46 7.93 2.12
CA ARG A 51 -1.22 7.04 3.26
C ARG A 51 -1.37 5.58 2.87
N PHE A 52 -0.57 4.72 3.48
CA PHE A 52 -0.68 3.27 3.41
C PHE A 52 -0.60 2.66 4.81
N THR A 53 -1.51 1.73 5.12
CA THR A 53 -1.47 0.95 6.36
C THR A 53 -1.51 -0.55 6.09
N CYS A 54 -0.88 -1.32 6.97
CA CYS A 54 -1.02 -2.76 7.05
C CYS A 54 -1.32 -3.16 8.48
N ASP A 55 -2.41 -3.88 8.69
CA ASP A 55 -2.82 -4.40 10.00
C ASP A 55 -2.83 -5.93 9.95
N PHE A 56 -2.41 -6.58 11.03
CA PHE A 56 -2.47 -8.03 11.21
C PHE A 56 -3.38 -8.34 12.40
N ASN A 57 -4.45 -9.10 12.20
CA ASN A 57 -5.47 -9.38 13.23
C ASN A 57 -5.96 -8.12 13.97
N GLY A 58 -6.06 -7.00 13.25
CA GLY A 58 -6.48 -5.69 13.79
C GLY A 58 -5.40 -4.92 14.55
N GLN A 59 -4.17 -5.44 14.64
CA GLN A 59 -3.02 -4.71 15.19
C GLN A 59 -2.19 -4.10 14.07
N ASN A 60 -1.82 -2.82 14.20
CA ASN A 60 -1.05 -2.15 13.18
C ASN A 60 0.38 -2.70 13.09
N VAL A 61 0.77 -3.08 11.89
CA VAL A 61 2.13 -3.53 11.54
C VAL A 61 2.95 -2.33 11.08
N ILE A 62 2.38 -1.53 10.20
CA ILE A 62 3.01 -0.32 9.67
C ILE A 62 1.96 0.71 9.23
N ASP A 63 2.33 1.97 9.37
CA ASP A 63 1.58 3.13 8.91
C ASP A 63 2.56 4.11 8.25
N ILE A 64 2.34 4.38 6.96
CA ILE A 64 3.24 5.17 6.12
C ILE A 64 2.49 6.39 5.63
N ALA A 65 2.96 7.57 6.02
CA ALA A 65 2.63 8.82 5.35
C ALA A 65 3.40 8.91 4.03
N MET A 66 2.70 9.18 2.93
CA MET A 66 3.25 9.21 1.59
C MET A 66 3.22 10.62 1.03
N ASP A 67 4.34 11.03 0.45
CA ASP A 67 4.54 12.35 -0.15
C ASP A 67 4.74 12.25 -1.67
N PRO A 68 4.62 13.38 -2.41
CA PRO A 68 4.67 13.40 -3.87
C PRO A 68 5.96 12.89 -4.53
N ALA A 69 7.02 12.66 -3.74
CA ALA A 69 8.27 12.08 -4.20
C ALA A 69 8.22 10.55 -4.34
N ILE A 70 7.18 9.89 -3.83
CA ILE A 70 6.97 8.45 -4.05
C ILE A 70 6.66 8.20 -5.53
N SER A 71 7.34 7.20 -6.09
CA SER A 71 7.22 6.84 -7.51
C SER A 71 5.81 6.40 -7.89
N THR A 72 5.45 6.58 -9.15
CA THR A 72 4.30 5.95 -9.80
C THR A 72 4.26 4.46 -9.50
N ASN A 73 3.05 3.93 -9.29
CA ASN A 73 2.79 2.58 -8.79
C ASN A 73 3.51 2.30 -7.46
N PRO A 74 3.11 2.95 -6.36
CA PRO A 74 3.78 2.82 -5.07
C PRO A 74 4.02 1.37 -4.69
N TYR A 75 5.27 1.08 -4.33
CA TYR A 75 5.73 -0.24 -3.88
C TYR A 75 6.32 -0.13 -2.49
N PHE A 76 5.90 -1.01 -1.59
CA PHE A 76 6.50 -1.15 -0.27
C PHE A 76 6.92 -2.60 -0.03
N GLN A 77 8.07 -2.74 0.62
CA GLN A 77 8.56 -4.00 1.14
C GLN A 77 8.95 -3.81 2.60
N PHE A 78 8.41 -4.65 3.47
CA PHE A 78 8.69 -4.64 4.89
C PHE A 78 8.56 -6.06 5.45
N GLU A 79 8.99 -6.24 6.68
CA GLU A 79 8.85 -7.50 7.42
C GLU A 79 7.78 -7.36 8.49
N ALA A 80 7.04 -8.44 8.72
CA ALA A 80 6.06 -8.54 9.79
C ALA A 80 6.26 -9.86 10.53
N THR A 81 6.28 -9.82 11.86
CA THR A 81 6.32 -11.03 12.68
C THR A 81 4.93 -11.63 12.79
N VAL A 82 4.81 -12.95 12.54
CA VAL A 82 3.53 -13.66 12.50
C VAL A 82 3.46 -14.62 13.68
N PRO A 83 2.84 -14.22 14.82
CA PRO A 83 2.78 -15.07 16.01
C PRO A 83 1.76 -16.21 15.88
N GLU A 84 0.71 -16.02 15.07
CA GLU A 84 -0.42 -16.92 14.94
C GLU A 84 -1.01 -16.88 13.53
N ALA A 85 -1.96 -17.76 13.23
CA ALA A 85 -2.68 -17.71 11.96
C ALA A 85 -3.61 -16.49 11.95
N GLY A 86 -3.78 -15.85 10.81
CA GLY A 86 -4.51 -14.61 10.77
C GLY A 86 -4.65 -14.01 9.38
N GLU A 87 -5.04 -12.75 9.37
CA GLU A 87 -5.24 -11.98 8.15
C GLU A 87 -4.48 -10.66 8.22
N PHE A 88 -3.77 -10.36 7.14
CA PHE A 88 -3.28 -9.03 6.86
C PHE A 88 -4.32 -8.23 6.08
N VAL A 89 -4.60 -7.02 6.52
CA VAL A 89 -5.45 -6.04 5.85
C VAL A 89 -4.60 -4.86 5.42
N PHE A 90 -4.64 -4.54 4.13
CA PHE A 90 -3.85 -3.48 3.52
C PHE A 90 -4.77 -2.37 3.05
N LYS A 91 -4.48 -1.12 3.42
CA LYS A 91 -5.29 0.05 3.02
C LYS A 91 -4.43 1.13 2.41
N TRP A 92 -4.91 1.72 1.33
CA TRP A 92 -4.34 2.90 0.68
C TRP A 92 -5.37 4.00 0.63
N TYR A 93 -4.96 5.22 0.98
CA TYR A 93 -5.81 6.40 1.03
C TYR A 93 -5.37 7.39 -0.04
N ASP A 94 -6.29 7.84 -0.88
CA ASP A 94 -6.05 8.77 -1.98
C ASP A 94 -6.41 10.21 -1.61
N ASP A 95 -5.72 11.18 -2.21
CA ASP A 95 -6.06 12.60 -2.12
C ASP A 95 -7.49 12.89 -2.65
N ASP A 96 -8.02 12.06 -3.55
CA ASP A 96 -9.39 12.20 -4.04
C ASP A 96 -10.49 11.67 -3.09
N GLY A 97 -10.09 11.16 -1.91
CA GLY A 97 -10.97 10.61 -0.88
C GLY A 97 -11.30 9.12 -1.08
N SER A 98 -10.80 8.50 -2.16
CA SER A 98 -10.93 7.06 -2.36
C SER A 98 -10.09 6.26 -1.37
N GLU A 99 -10.60 5.10 -0.98
CA GLU A 99 -9.87 4.10 -0.21
C GLU A 99 -9.78 2.80 -1.01
N TYR A 100 -8.61 2.18 -0.99
CA TYR A 100 -8.38 0.88 -1.62
C TYR A 100 -7.97 -0.13 -0.56
N GLU A 101 -8.56 -1.31 -0.60
CA GLU A 101 -8.31 -2.39 0.36
C GLU A 101 -7.92 -3.69 -0.35
N ASP A 102 -7.02 -4.47 0.24
CA ASP A 102 -6.77 -5.89 -0.09
C ASP A 102 -6.53 -6.65 1.21
N SER A 103 -6.86 -7.94 1.23
CA SER A 103 -6.59 -8.81 2.37
C SER A 103 -5.88 -10.10 1.96
N LYS A 104 -5.03 -10.63 2.86
CA LYS A 104 -4.31 -11.88 2.66
C LYS A 104 -4.23 -12.67 3.96
N SER A 105 -4.82 -13.85 3.95
CA SER A 105 -4.71 -14.80 5.06
C SER A 105 -3.34 -15.50 5.06
N ILE A 106 -2.82 -15.77 6.25
CA ILE A 106 -1.62 -16.57 6.49
C ILE A 106 -1.92 -17.62 7.56
N ALA A 107 -1.48 -18.85 7.33
CA ALA A 107 -1.58 -19.93 8.30
C ALA A 107 -0.25 -20.15 9.04
N ILE A 108 -0.31 -20.78 10.21
CA ILE A 108 0.90 -21.31 10.85
C ILE A 108 1.12 -22.74 10.39
N GLY A 109 2.36 -23.09 10.03
CA GLY A 109 2.75 -24.42 9.57
C GLY A 109 4.24 -24.67 9.61
#